data_AF-A0A6V7T0I5-F1
#
_entry.id   AF-A0A6V7T0I5-F1
#
_cell.length_a   1.000
_cell.length_b   1.000
_cell.length_c   1.000
_cell.angle_alpha   90.00
_cell.angle_beta   90.00
_cell.angle_gamma   90.00
#
_symmetry.space_group_name_H-M   'P 1'
#
loop_
_entity.id
_entity.type
_entity.pdbx_description
1 polymer ?
#
loop_
_entity_poly.entity_id
_entity_poly.type
_entity_poly.pdbx_seq_one_letter_code
_entity_poly.pdbx_strand_id
1 'polypeptide(L)'
;MPCEKCEKKLKKLATPDVKNSSSRSTSTNKLLEYRHTKQKFNPKSRKCKKCNSQLHQDGKYCSVCSYKLGKCQLCGRTIADVSSSNMSII
;
A
#
# COMPACT_ATOMS: atom_id res chain seq x y z
N MET A 1 -5.92 -6.60 4.96
CA MET A 1 -5.65 -6.09 6.31
C MET A 1 -4.16 -6.08 6.58
N PRO A 2 -3.53 -4.94 6.93
CA PRO A 2 -2.16 -4.91 7.44
C PRO A 2 -2.11 -5.41 8.89
N CYS A 3 -0.96 -5.94 9.34
CA CYS A 3 -0.76 -6.25 10.77
C CYS A 3 -0.22 -5.01 11.50
N GLU A 4 -0.29 -4.97 12.83
CA GLU A 4 0.18 -3.84 13.65
C GLU A 4 1.61 -3.39 13.32
N LYS A 5 2.50 -4.35 13.02
CA LYS A 5 3.89 -4.07 12.61
C LYS A 5 3.97 -3.38 11.25
N CYS A 6 3.05 -3.68 10.35
CA CYS A 6 2.95 -3.07 9.03
C CYS A 6 2.21 -1.73 9.07
N GLU A 7 1.23 -1.56 9.96
CA GLU A 7 0.55 -0.27 10.16
C GLU A 7 1.52 0.81 10.65
N LYS A 8 2.43 0.47 11.58
CA LYS A 8 3.50 1.38 12.03
C LYS A 8 4.36 1.92 10.89
N LYS A 9 4.54 1.14 9.80
CA LYS A 9 5.30 1.56 8.61
C LYS A 9 4.52 2.49 7.69
N LEU A 10 3.19 2.45 7.76
CA LEU A 10 2.28 3.26 6.93
C LEU A 10 1.94 4.62 7.58
N LYS A 11 2.21 4.82 8.87
CA LYS A 11 1.88 6.04 9.61
C LYS A 11 2.69 7.29 9.23
N LYS A 12 3.57 7.24 8.23
CA LYS A 12 4.26 8.46 7.75
C LYS A 12 3.23 9.34 7.04
N LEU A 13 2.72 10.34 7.75
CA LEU A 13 1.74 11.31 7.25
C LEU A 13 2.25 11.96 5.96
N ALA A 14 1.35 12.11 4.98
CA ALA A 14 1.64 12.79 3.72
C ALA A 14 1.86 14.31 3.90
N THR A 15 1.50 14.85 5.05
CA THR A 15 1.76 16.25 5.40
C THR A 15 3.26 16.42 5.71
N PRO A 16 4.01 17.17 4.91
CA PRO A 16 5.37 17.53 5.29
C PRO A 16 5.30 18.33 6.60
N ASP A 17 6.19 18.04 7.55
CA ASP A 17 6.38 18.86 8.74
C ASP A 17 6.59 20.32 8.31
N VAL A 18 5.69 21.21 8.75
CA VAL A 18 5.62 22.62 8.34
C VAL A 18 6.91 23.40 8.69
N LYS A 19 7.75 22.87 9.58
CA LYS A 19 8.96 23.56 10.08
C LYS A 19 10.11 23.70 9.08
N ASN A 20 10.06 23.07 7.91
CA ASN A 20 11.11 23.14 6.87
C ASN A 20 10.72 23.98 5.63
N SER A 21 9.84 24.97 5.77
CA SER A 21 9.36 25.78 4.64
C SER A 21 10.28 26.92 4.18
N SER A 22 11.42 27.17 4.85
CA SER A 22 12.22 28.38 4.62
C SER A 22 13.12 28.35 3.37
N SER A 23 13.26 27.23 2.67
CA SER A 23 14.16 27.08 1.50
C SER A 23 13.43 26.67 0.21
N ARG A 24 12.14 27.00 0.09
CA ARG A 24 11.33 26.58 -1.05
C ARG A 24 11.58 27.51 -2.23
N SER A 25 12.47 27.11 -3.14
CA SER A 25 12.71 27.82 -4.41
C SER A 25 11.39 27.98 -5.16
N THR A 26 11.02 29.23 -5.42
CA THR A 26 9.76 29.65 -6.05
C THR A 26 9.78 29.59 -7.58
N SER A 27 10.87 29.11 -8.19
CA SER A 27 11.12 29.24 -9.64
C SER A 27 10.93 27.97 -10.48
N THR A 28 10.46 26.84 -9.92
CA THR A 28 10.22 25.63 -10.72
C THR A 28 8.73 25.33 -10.92
N ASN A 29 8.37 24.96 -12.15
CA ASN A 29 7.03 24.53 -12.51
C ASN A 29 6.72 23.17 -11.87
N LYS A 30 6.20 23.20 -10.63
CA LYS A 30 5.88 22.02 -9.81
C LYS A 30 5.00 20.99 -10.52
N LEU A 31 4.18 21.40 -11.47
CA LEU A 31 3.34 20.53 -12.30
C LEU A 31 4.16 19.63 -13.24
N LEU A 32 5.23 20.18 -13.84
CA LEU A 32 6.13 19.42 -14.72
C LEU A 32 6.94 18.42 -13.89
N GLU A 33 7.49 18.84 -12.75
CA GLU A 33 8.23 17.93 -11.87
C GLU A 33 7.37 16.78 -11.33
N TYR A 34 6.11 17.05 -10.95
CA TYR A 34 5.20 16.02 -10.42
C TYR A 34 4.88 14.93 -11.45
N ARG A 35 4.71 15.32 -12.74
CA ARG A 35 4.53 14.37 -13.85
C ARG A 35 5.77 13.51 -14.09
N HIS A 36 6.97 14.09 -14.01
CA HIS A 36 8.20 13.37 -14.27
C HIS A 36 8.66 12.46 -13.12
N THR A 37 8.31 12.76 -11.86
CA THR A 37 8.88 12.06 -10.69
C THR A 37 7.88 11.16 -9.94
N LYS A 38 6.59 11.52 -9.85
CA LYS A 38 5.65 10.86 -8.92
C LYS A 38 4.56 10.01 -9.58
N GLN A 39 4.27 10.23 -10.86
CA GLN A 39 3.22 9.53 -11.62
C GLN A 39 3.78 8.39 -12.50
N LYS A 40 5.00 7.89 -12.23
CA LYS A 40 5.54 6.77 -13.01
C LYS A 40 4.78 5.50 -12.66
N PHE A 41 3.87 5.09 -13.55
CA PHE A 41 3.33 3.74 -13.58
C PHE A 41 4.49 2.75 -13.58
N ASN A 42 4.66 1.99 -12.50
CA ASN A 42 5.71 1.00 -12.40
C ASN A 42 5.20 -0.30 -13.06
N PRO A 43 5.70 -0.70 -14.24
CA PRO A 43 5.28 -1.94 -14.90
C PRO A 43 5.70 -3.18 -14.10
N LYS A 44 6.66 -3.05 -13.18
CA LYS A 44 7.05 -4.09 -12.20
C LYS A 44 6.28 -3.99 -10.88
N SER A 45 5.09 -3.42 -10.89
CA SER A 45 4.19 -3.48 -9.73
C SER A 45 3.98 -4.94 -9.29
N ARG A 46 4.05 -5.18 -7.98
CA ARG A 46 3.94 -6.54 -7.43
C ARG A 46 2.56 -7.11 -7.75
N LYS A 47 2.52 -8.38 -8.16
CA LYS A 47 1.28 -9.11 -8.39
C LYS A 47 0.86 -9.86 -7.14
N CYS A 48 -0.44 -10.03 -6.96
CA CYS A 48 -0.98 -10.84 -5.88
C CYS A 48 -0.56 -12.30 -6.05
N LYS A 49 -0.03 -12.95 -5.00
CA LYS A 49 0.34 -14.36 -5.08
C LYS A 49 -0.83 -15.34 -5.31
N LYS A 50 -2.08 -14.94 -5.02
CA LYS A 50 -3.25 -15.83 -5.13
C LYS A 50 -4.01 -15.66 -6.44
N CYS A 51 -4.28 -14.41 -6.84
CA CYS A 51 -5.10 -14.10 -8.03
C CYS A 51 -4.30 -13.47 -9.17
N ASN A 52 -2.98 -13.28 -9.02
CA ASN A 52 -2.09 -12.64 -10.00
C ASN A 52 -2.50 -11.24 -10.47
N SER A 53 -3.50 -10.62 -9.83
CA SER A 53 -3.92 -9.26 -10.12
C SER A 53 -2.82 -8.27 -9.75
N GLN A 54 -2.75 -7.18 -10.49
CA GLN A 54 -1.85 -6.07 -10.20
C GLN A 54 -2.24 -5.41 -8.86
N LEU A 55 -1.27 -5.21 -7.96
CA LEU A 55 -1.51 -4.48 -6.72
C LEU A 55 -1.25 -2.98 -6.92
N HIS A 56 -2.12 -2.17 -6.31
CA HIS A 56 -1.97 -0.73 -6.24
C HIS A 56 -0.85 -0.28 -5.28
N GLN A 57 -0.56 -1.07 -4.24
CA GLN A 57 0.47 -0.81 -3.23
C GLN A 57 1.45 -1.98 -3.17
N ASP A 58 2.71 -1.72 -2.85
CA ASP A 58 3.74 -2.76 -2.78
C ASP A 58 3.46 -3.78 -1.66
N GLY A 59 2.75 -4.86 -2.01
CA GLY A 59 2.34 -5.93 -1.10
C GLY A 59 2.45 -7.33 -1.72
N LYS A 60 2.08 -8.35 -0.94
CA LYS A 60 2.08 -9.77 -1.37
C LYS A 60 0.70 -10.27 -1.81
N TYR A 61 -0.36 -9.71 -1.24
CA TYR A 61 -1.75 -10.14 -1.47
C TYR A 61 -2.64 -8.96 -1.85
N CYS A 62 -3.69 -9.22 -2.61
CA CYS A 62 -4.75 -8.25 -2.87
C CYS A 62 -5.57 -8.00 -1.59
N SER A 63 -6.27 -6.87 -1.46
CA SER A 63 -7.11 -6.57 -0.29
C SER A 63 -8.11 -7.69 -0.01
N VAL A 64 -8.82 -8.14 -1.04
CA VAL A 64 -9.80 -9.24 -1.00
C VAL A 64 -9.16 -10.57 -0.58
N CYS A 65 -8.00 -10.89 -1.16
CA CYS A 65 -7.26 -12.12 -0.92
C CYS A 65 -6.71 -12.19 0.49
N SER A 66 -6.22 -11.04 0.99
CA SER A 66 -5.71 -10.90 2.35
C SER A 66 -6.80 -11.16 3.39
N TYR A 67 -8.02 -10.71 3.08
CA TYR A 67 -9.20 -10.90 3.94
C TYR A 67 -9.64 -12.37 3.95
N LYS A 68 -9.87 -12.96 2.76
CA LYS A 68 -10.29 -14.37 2.63
C LYS A 68 -9.31 -15.37 3.26
N LEU A 69 -8.01 -15.07 3.23
CA LEU A 69 -6.97 -15.93 3.79
C LEU A 69 -6.60 -15.59 5.24
N GLY A 70 -7.12 -14.49 5.80
CA GLY A 70 -6.70 -14.00 7.11
C GLY A 70 -5.22 -13.60 7.20
N LYS A 71 -4.61 -13.22 6.07
CA LYS A 71 -3.18 -12.90 5.98
C LYS A 71 -2.95 -11.41 5.80
N CYS A 72 -1.79 -10.93 6.25
CA CYS A 72 -1.38 -9.55 6.08
C CYS A 72 -1.13 -9.23 4.60
N GLN A 73 -1.71 -8.14 4.12
CA GLN A 73 -1.56 -7.66 2.73
C GLN A 73 -0.11 -7.38 2.34
N LEU A 74 0.70 -6.90 3.30
CA LEU A 74 2.08 -6.46 3.08
C LEU A 74 3.09 -7.58 3.37
N CYS A 75 3.03 -8.20 4.54
CA CYS A 75 4.04 -9.18 4.96
C CYS A 75 3.63 -10.64 4.76
N GLY A 76 2.33 -10.94 4.65
CA GLY A 76 1.80 -12.30 4.48
C GLY A 76 1.73 -13.14 5.76
N ARG A 77 2.01 -12.56 6.93
CA ARG A 77 1.78 -13.22 8.23
C ARG A 77 0.28 -13.45 8.43
N THR A 78 -0.11 -14.57 9.03
CA THR A 78 -1.48 -14.82 9.48
C THR A 78 -1.84 -13.84 10.59
N ILE A 79 -2.97 -13.17 10.47
CA ILE A 79 -3.51 -12.23 11.47
C ILE A 79 -4.69 -12.88 12.20
N ALA A 80 -5.50 -13.66 11.48
CA ALA A 80 -6.62 -14.39 12.02
C ALA A 80 -6.72 -15.74 11.31
N ASP A 81 -7.12 -16.79 12.05
CA ASP A 81 -7.46 -18.08 11.47
C ASP A 81 -8.90 -18.03 10.95
N VAL A 82 -9.05 -18.00 9.61
CA VAL A 82 -10.34 -17.88 8.91
C VAL A 82 -10.97 -19.26 8.66
N SER A 83 -10.39 -20.33 9.19
CA SER A 83 -10.91 -21.71 9.05
C SER A 83 -12.34 -21.85 9.59
N SER A 84 -12.71 -21.09 10.63
CA SER A 84 -14.04 -21.09 11.24
C SER A 84 -14.99 -20.02 10.70
N SER A 85 -14.49 -19.07 9.89
CA SER A 85 -15.26 -17.88 9.46
C SER A 85 -15.70 -17.93 7.99
N ASN A 86 -15.49 -19.07 7.32
CA ASN A 86 -16.12 -19.36 6.03
C ASN A 86 -17.62 -19.65 6.27
N MET A 87 -18.38 -18.63 6.66
CA MET A 87 -19.82 -18.64 6.47
C MET A 87 -20.02 -18.80 4.96
N SER A 88 -20.37 -20.01 4.54
CA SER A 88 -20.80 -20.32 3.19
C SER A 88 -21.92 -19.37 2.84
N ILE A 89 -21.65 -18.44 1.93
CA ILE A 89 -22.72 -17.72 1.26
C ILE A 89 -23.41 -18.79 0.40
N ILE A 90 -24.58 -19.23 0.87
CA ILE A 90 -25.56 -20.00 0.11
C ILE A 90 -26.00 -19.14 -1.08
#